data_AF-A0AAP0JNS2-F1
#
_entry.id   AF-A0AAP0JNS2-F1
#
_cell.length_a   1.000
_cell.length_b   1.000
_cell.length_c   1.000
_cell.angle_alpha   90.00
_cell.angle_beta   90.00
_cell.angle_gamma   90.00
#
_symmetry.space_group_name_H-M   'P 1'
#
loop_
_entity.id
_entity.type
_entity.pdbx_description
1 polymer ?
#
loop_
_entity_poly.entity_id
_entity_poly.type
_entity_poly.pdbx_seq_one_letter_code
_entity_poly.pdbx_strand_id
1 'polypeptide(L)'
;MPRCSPTPRVVITSREQHELESLAASTGALPDLHKSFAKLSDPQTNSIPLSTIHDLFSVKVANLINSDDGVASSTQNSFLKLLSQLGQTIVDLFFVADEGGGVNWIEFLRGYTKCCARMPVSMSIHTLCRVFAAASEKAGFLKDLGFEFYDTDCKISGNFTPGDLIILLWLCWVMSQVTKRVPLFKVEDKLGLPDIDHIVLSAISTCVEARDELKMWDCSALDLEVQLPAQNVHAWILKTVPGLADCFSQYVHARIQCGSSEDDLDCSSLLLECSPPMESNEAHILTWGRAWAISLTLRSTLSEEVLNVCVPKAENLLYREQIIPWWTWSSLHGKGLNRFWSNIEGYSGPMLILVSGNSPEVESSIGRWVIGVLTQQGFENKDVFYGSSGELYAISPVFHVFPPSGKEKNFVYSHLHLSSRVYEPRPKPVCLSFGGTMGNERIFIDEDFAKVIVRHHAVDKTYQHGSLIPNQGFLPVEATILGVEVWGLGGEKSKRVQDMYKKREEMFTEQRRKVDLKTFASWEDSPEKMMMDMISDPNSVRREDR
;
A
#
# COMPACT_ATOMS: atom_id res chain seq x y z
N MET A 1 -9.77 -63.18 -31.56
CA MET A 1 -9.45 -62.33 -30.39
C MET A 1 -9.37 -60.88 -30.86
N PRO A 2 -10.35 -60.01 -30.55
CA PRO A 2 -10.15 -58.58 -30.69
C PRO A 2 -9.51 -58.03 -29.41
N ARG A 3 -8.45 -57.24 -29.57
CA ARG A 3 -7.75 -56.53 -28.50
C ARG A 3 -8.71 -55.52 -27.87
N CYS A 4 -8.87 -55.58 -26.55
CA CYS A 4 -9.49 -54.52 -25.78
C CYS A 4 -8.71 -53.22 -26.00
N SER A 5 -9.40 -52.18 -26.42
CA SER A 5 -8.94 -50.80 -26.34
C SER A 5 -8.72 -50.41 -24.87
N PRO A 6 -7.72 -49.57 -24.55
CA PRO A 6 -7.58 -49.06 -23.20
C PRO A 6 -8.78 -48.16 -22.87
N THR A 7 -9.33 -48.36 -21.68
CA THR A 7 -10.49 -47.68 -21.11
C THR A 7 -10.40 -46.14 -21.14
N PRO A 8 -11.54 -45.42 -21.26
CA PRO A 8 -11.58 -43.95 -21.38
C PRO A 8 -11.07 -43.17 -20.15
N ARG A 9 -10.98 -43.78 -18.96
CA ARG A 9 -10.51 -43.11 -17.73
C ARG A 9 -9.07 -42.58 -17.83
N VAL A 10 -8.15 -43.31 -18.45
CA VAL A 10 -6.71 -42.96 -18.49
C VAL A 10 -6.43 -41.76 -19.40
N VAL A 11 -7.19 -41.62 -20.49
CA VAL A 11 -7.05 -40.52 -21.46
C VAL A 11 -7.65 -39.21 -20.92
N ILE A 12 -8.67 -39.31 -20.06
CA ILE A 12 -9.30 -38.14 -19.41
C ILE A 12 -8.36 -37.57 -18.34
N THR A 13 -7.77 -38.43 -17.50
CA THR A 13 -6.83 -38.00 -16.45
C THR A 13 -5.58 -37.30 -17.02
N SER A 14 -5.04 -37.75 -18.16
CA SER A 14 -3.87 -37.12 -18.77
C SER A 14 -4.17 -35.74 -19.37
N ARG A 15 -5.39 -35.53 -19.87
CA ARG A 15 -5.81 -34.25 -20.45
C ARG A 15 -6.12 -33.22 -19.36
N GLU A 16 -6.85 -33.64 -18.32
CA GLU A 16 -7.18 -32.78 -17.19
C GLU A 16 -5.92 -32.33 -16.44
N GLN A 17 -4.97 -33.24 -16.22
CA GLN A 17 -3.68 -32.89 -15.63
C GLN A 17 -2.95 -31.82 -16.46
N HIS A 18 -2.86 -31.99 -17.78
CA HIS A 18 -2.20 -31.03 -18.66
C HIS A 18 -2.90 -29.64 -18.65
N GLU A 19 -4.24 -29.62 -18.59
CA GLU A 19 -5.01 -28.37 -18.49
C GLU A 19 -4.71 -27.65 -17.16
N LEU A 20 -4.68 -28.37 -16.03
CA LEU A 20 -4.35 -27.80 -14.71
C LEU A 20 -2.89 -27.35 -14.62
N GLU A 21 -1.95 -28.12 -15.17
CA GLU A 21 -0.53 -27.74 -15.24
C GLU A 21 -0.34 -26.48 -16.10
N SER A 22 -1.08 -26.35 -17.21
CA SER A 22 -1.06 -25.14 -18.03
C SER A 22 -1.59 -23.91 -17.29
N LEU A 23 -2.69 -24.07 -16.54
CA LEU A 23 -3.24 -23.01 -15.69
C LEU A 23 -2.26 -22.60 -14.58
N ALA A 24 -1.64 -23.56 -13.89
CA ALA A 24 -0.63 -23.29 -12.87
C ALA A 24 0.66 -22.68 -13.48
N ALA A 25 1.08 -23.11 -14.66
CA ALA A 25 2.21 -22.52 -15.39
C ALA A 25 1.96 -21.04 -15.74
N SER A 26 0.71 -20.65 -16.00
CA SER A 26 0.35 -19.25 -16.27
C SER A 26 0.61 -18.32 -15.07
N THR A 27 0.67 -18.86 -13.85
CA THR A 27 1.05 -18.11 -12.64
C THR A 27 2.56 -18.08 -12.41
N GLY A 28 3.35 -18.78 -13.23
CA GLY A 28 4.80 -18.93 -13.06
C GLY A 28 5.22 -19.86 -11.92
N ALA A 29 4.27 -20.52 -11.24
CA ALA A 29 4.53 -21.25 -10.00
C ALA A 29 4.77 -22.75 -10.19
N LEU A 30 4.57 -23.29 -11.40
CA LEU A 30 4.59 -24.74 -11.64
C LEU A 30 5.86 -25.45 -11.12
N PRO A 31 7.08 -24.93 -11.32
CA PRO A 31 8.29 -25.55 -10.75
C PRO A 31 8.26 -25.62 -9.22
N ASP A 32 7.85 -24.54 -8.56
CA ASP A 32 7.75 -24.46 -7.10
C ASP A 32 6.65 -25.40 -6.56
N LEU A 33 5.55 -25.54 -7.29
CA LEU A 33 4.47 -26.48 -6.94
C LEU A 33 4.93 -27.92 -7.00
N HIS A 34 5.70 -28.31 -8.03
CA HIS A 34 6.30 -29.64 -8.08
C HIS A 34 7.23 -29.88 -6.88
N LYS A 35 8.09 -28.91 -6.56
CA LYS A 35 9.00 -29.00 -5.40
C LYS A 35 8.23 -29.12 -4.08
N SER A 36 7.19 -28.29 -3.91
CA SER A 36 6.34 -28.28 -2.72
C SER A 36 5.59 -29.59 -2.58
N PHE A 37 4.96 -30.08 -3.66
CA PHE A 37 4.21 -31.33 -3.63
C PHE A 37 5.10 -32.52 -3.27
N ALA A 38 6.27 -32.64 -3.91
CA ALA A 38 7.22 -33.71 -3.63
C ALA A 38 7.70 -33.73 -2.16
N LYS A 39 7.79 -32.57 -1.52
CA LYS A 39 8.20 -32.45 -0.11
C LYS A 39 7.05 -32.70 0.88
N LEU A 40 5.83 -32.31 0.52
CA LEU A 40 4.65 -32.44 1.38
C LEU A 40 3.95 -33.80 1.25
N SER A 41 4.17 -34.52 0.15
CA SER A 41 3.57 -35.83 -0.12
C SER A 41 4.18 -36.93 0.73
N ASP A 42 3.36 -37.85 1.21
CA ASP A 42 3.84 -39.11 1.80
C ASP A 42 4.42 -40.00 0.68
N PRO A 43 5.68 -40.46 0.80
CA PRO A 43 6.31 -41.34 -0.19
C PRO A 43 5.56 -42.66 -0.44
N GLN A 44 4.74 -43.12 0.51
CA GLN A 44 4.01 -44.39 0.39
C GLN A 44 2.69 -44.22 -0.38
N THR A 45 1.99 -43.11 -0.19
CA THR A 45 0.68 -42.87 -0.82
C THR A 45 0.76 -41.95 -2.04
N ASN A 46 1.89 -41.27 -2.25
CA ASN A 46 2.09 -40.23 -3.26
C ASN A 46 0.98 -39.14 -3.21
N SER A 47 0.50 -38.86 -2.00
CA SER A 47 -0.55 -37.88 -1.72
C SER A 47 -0.19 -37.09 -0.47
N ILE A 48 -0.68 -35.84 -0.38
CA ILE A 48 -0.45 -34.98 0.77
C ILE A 48 -1.55 -35.24 1.80
N PRO A 49 -1.22 -35.59 3.06
CA PRO A 49 -2.22 -35.71 4.12
C PRO A 49 -2.96 -34.38 4.35
N LEU A 50 -4.27 -34.43 4.57
CA LEU A 50 -5.08 -33.22 4.83
C LEU A 50 -4.58 -32.43 6.06
N SER A 51 -4.06 -33.12 7.08
CA SER A 51 -3.45 -32.48 8.26
C SER A 51 -2.24 -31.61 7.90
N THR A 52 -1.43 -32.05 6.94
CA THR A 52 -0.26 -31.29 6.48
C THR A 52 -0.69 -30.02 5.75
N ILE A 53 -1.73 -30.09 4.92
CA ILE A 53 -2.28 -28.91 4.22
C ILE A 53 -2.98 -27.96 5.21
N HIS A 54 -3.68 -28.51 6.20
CA HIS A 54 -4.26 -27.73 7.29
C HIS A 54 -3.17 -26.93 8.02
N ASP A 55 -2.09 -27.57 8.43
CA ASP A 55 -0.98 -26.92 9.14
C ASP A 55 -0.26 -25.89 8.25
N LEU A 56 -0.17 -26.18 6.95
CA LEU A 56 0.35 -25.26 5.95
C LEU A 56 -0.44 -23.94 5.91
N PHE A 57 -1.77 -23.96 6.04
CA PHE A 57 -2.59 -22.75 6.01
C PHE A 57 -3.04 -22.26 7.39
N SER A 58 -2.53 -22.86 8.47
CA SER A 58 -2.85 -22.45 9.82
C SER A 58 -2.06 -21.19 10.21
N VAL A 59 -2.73 -20.24 10.87
CA VAL A 59 -2.11 -19.06 11.46
C VAL A 59 -2.23 -19.17 12.98
N LYS A 60 -1.10 -19.32 13.67
CA LYS A 60 -1.06 -19.40 15.13
C LYS A 60 -0.70 -18.02 15.69
N VAL A 61 -1.68 -17.33 16.26
CA VAL A 61 -1.48 -16.04 16.95
C VAL A 61 -1.82 -16.23 18.42
N ALA A 62 -0.85 -15.98 19.30
CA ALA A 62 -1.03 -16.15 20.74
C ALA A 62 -1.77 -14.95 21.36
N ASN A 63 -1.40 -13.71 21.01
CA ASN A 63 -1.97 -12.48 21.56
C ASN A 63 -1.92 -11.30 20.56
N LEU A 64 -2.85 -10.35 20.72
CA LEU A 64 -2.88 -9.07 19.97
C LEU A 64 -2.30 -7.95 20.84
N ILE A 65 -1.61 -6.95 20.24
CA ILE A 65 -0.88 -5.92 21.00
C ILE A 65 -1.77 -4.79 21.57
N ASN A 66 -3.08 -4.74 21.28
CA ASN A 66 -3.95 -3.63 21.69
C ASN A 66 -5.11 -4.08 22.61
N SER A 67 -4.80 -4.74 23.73
CA SER A 67 -5.77 -5.45 24.58
C SER A 67 -6.60 -4.61 25.57
N ASP A 68 -6.46 -3.28 25.59
CA ASP A 68 -6.84 -2.50 26.78
C ASP A 68 -8.23 -1.81 26.74
N ASP A 69 -9.07 -2.05 25.72
CA ASP A 69 -10.45 -1.51 25.70
C ASP A 69 -11.54 -2.60 25.62
N GLY A 70 -12.50 -2.53 26.55
CA GLY A 70 -13.49 -3.59 26.83
C GLY A 70 -14.43 -3.96 25.68
N VAL A 71 -14.73 -3.05 24.74
CA VAL A 71 -15.58 -3.32 23.55
C VAL A 71 -14.76 -3.91 22.41
N ALA A 72 -13.53 -3.43 22.20
CA ALA A 72 -12.56 -3.97 21.25
C ALA A 72 -12.25 -5.45 21.54
N SER A 73 -12.36 -5.88 22.79
CA SER A 73 -12.13 -7.26 23.21
C SER A 73 -13.04 -8.29 22.50
N SER A 74 -14.30 -7.95 22.19
CA SER A 74 -15.26 -8.88 21.60
C SER A 74 -14.94 -9.17 20.12
N THR A 75 -14.74 -8.11 19.32
CA THR A 75 -14.32 -8.18 17.92
C THR A 75 -12.95 -8.86 17.78
N GLN A 76 -12.01 -8.54 18.67
CA GLN A 76 -10.70 -9.19 18.74
C GLN A 76 -10.80 -10.69 19.03
N ASN A 77 -11.66 -11.10 19.97
CA ASN A 77 -11.89 -12.51 20.27
C ASN A 77 -12.52 -13.26 19.10
N SER A 78 -13.50 -12.67 18.41
CA SER A 78 -14.07 -13.22 17.18
C SER A 78 -13.02 -13.37 16.09
N PHE A 79 -12.14 -12.37 15.93
CA PHE A 79 -11.04 -12.42 14.97
C PHE A 79 -10.05 -13.56 15.26
N LEU A 80 -9.63 -13.75 16.52
CA LEU A 80 -8.73 -14.85 16.90
C LEU A 80 -9.37 -16.22 16.65
N LYS A 81 -10.68 -16.38 16.95
CA LYS A 81 -11.41 -17.60 16.62
C LYS A 81 -11.45 -17.84 15.12
N LEU A 82 -11.68 -16.80 14.31
CA LEU A 82 -11.66 -16.91 12.85
C LEU A 82 -10.30 -17.38 12.34
N LEU A 83 -9.20 -16.80 12.83
CA LEU A 83 -7.84 -17.21 12.44
C LEU A 83 -7.57 -18.69 12.75
N SER A 84 -8.06 -19.19 13.90
CA SER A 84 -7.92 -20.61 14.25
C SER A 84 -8.63 -21.56 13.29
N GLN A 85 -9.68 -21.10 12.61
CA GLN A 85 -10.47 -21.89 11.66
C GLN A 85 -10.03 -21.69 10.20
N LEU A 86 -9.12 -20.73 9.94
CA LEU A 86 -8.73 -20.36 8.58
C LEU A 86 -8.12 -21.53 7.80
N GLY A 87 -7.17 -22.25 8.41
CA GLY A 87 -6.49 -23.38 7.77
C GLY A 87 -7.46 -24.48 7.34
N GLN A 88 -8.31 -24.95 8.26
CA GLN A 88 -9.34 -25.96 7.96
C GLN A 88 -10.34 -25.47 6.91
N THR A 89 -10.70 -24.17 6.93
CA THR A 89 -11.63 -23.60 5.96
C THR A 89 -11.07 -23.60 4.54
N ILE A 90 -9.79 -23.25 4.39
CA ILE A 90 -9.12 -23.28 3.08
C ILE A 90 -9.05 -24.72 2.55
N VAL A 91 -8.72 -25.69 3.41
CA VAL A 91 -8.71 -27.11 3.04
C VAL A 91 -10.08 -27.55 2.55
N ASP A 92 -11.13 -27.35 3.35
CA ASP A 92 -12.49 -27.82 3.02
C ASP A 92 -13.06 -27.18 1.75
N LEU A 93 -12.71 -25.93 1.47
CA LEU A 93 -13.23 -25.21 0.30
C LEU A 93 -12.51 -25.58 -1.01
N PHE A 94 -11.22 -25.88 -0.96
CA PHE A 94 -10.39 -25.96 -2.17
C PHE A 94 -9.66 -27.29 -2.37
N PHE A 95 -9.38 -28.05 -1.32
CA PHE A 95 -8.55 -29.26 -1.38
C PHE A 95 -9.35 -30.50 -1.00
N VAL A 96 -9.76 -31.27 -2.01
CA VAL A 96 -10.57 -32.47 -1.83
C VAL A 96 -9.65 -33.69 -1.72
N ALA A 97 -9.86 -34.53 -0.70
CA ALA A 97 -9.15 -35.80 -0.57
C ALA A 97 -9.65 -36.84 -1.58
N ASP A 98 -8.73 -37.67 -2.03
CA ASP A 98 -9.01 -38.83 -2.86
C ASP A 98 -9.53 -40.03 -2.05
N GLU A 99 -9.79 -41.15 -2.73
CA GLU A 99 -10.24 -42.41 -2.10
C GLU A 99 -9.26 -42.94 -1.04
N GLY A 100 -8.00 -42.50 -1.05
CA GLY A 100 -6.96 -42.83 -0.07
C GLY A 100 -6.85 -41.86 1.10
N GLY A 101 -7.73 -40.85 1.19
CA GLY A 101 -7.76 -39.89 2.29
C GLY A 101 -6.71 -38.77 2.22
N GLY A 102 -5.96 -38.67 1.11
CA GLY A 102 -4.95 -37.64 0.87
C GLY A 102 -5.23 -36.83 -0.39
N VAL A 103 -4.46 -35.77 -0.63
CA VAL A 103 -4.60 -34.92 -1.82
C VAL A 103 -3.53 -35.31 -2.83
N ASN A 104 -3.94 -35.91 -3.94
CA ASN A 104 -3.05 -36.23 -5.06
C ASN A 104 -2.66 -34.99 -5.88
N TRP A 105 -1.74 -35.15 -6.84
CA TRP A 105 -1.23 -34.03 -7.65
C TRP A 105 -2.33 -33.25 -8.39
N ILE A 106 -3.31 -33.95 -8.96
CA ILE A 106 -4.39 -33.32 -9.74
C ILE A 106 -5.27 -32.48 -8.81
N GLU A 107 -5.70 -33.02 -7.67
CA GLU A 107 -6.52 -32.27 -6.72
C GLU A 107 -5.75 -31.15 -6.01
N PHE A 108 -4.44 -31.31 -5.80
CA PHE A 108 -3.56 -30.25 -5.32
C PHE A 108 -3.50 -29.08 -6.30
N LEU A 109 -3.26 -29.36 -7.59
CA LEU A 109 -3.28 -28.34 -8.64
C LEU A 109 -4.67 -27.70 -8.80
N ARG A 110 -5.74 -28.49 -8.66
CA ARG A 110 -7.11 -27.97 -8.72
C ARG A 110 -7.39 -27.00 -7.57
N GLY A 111 -6.96 -27.33 -6.36
CA GLY A 111 -7.07 -26.44 -5.20
C GLY A 111 -6.25 -25.16 -5.39
N TYR A 112 -4.98 -25.30 -5.81
CA TYR A 112 -4.10 -24.17 -6.08
C TYR A 112 -4.67 -23.24 -7.15
N THR A 113 -5.12 -23.78 -8.28
CA THR A 113 -5.65 -22.97 -9.39
C THR A 113 -6.93 -22.24 -8.99
N LYS A 114 -7.81 -22.84 -8.18
CA LYS A 114 -8.99 -22.12 -7.64
C LYS A 114 -8.62 -20.94 -6.73
N CYS A 115 -7.48 -20.99 -6.05
CA CYS A 115 -7.01 -19.92 -5.17
C CYS A 115 -6.18 -18.86 -5.90
N CYS A 116 -5.33 -19.28 -6.84
CA CYS A 116 -4.20 -18.49 -7.33
C CYS A 116 -4.16 -18.31 -8.85
N ALA A 117 -5.06 -18.94 -9.62
CA ALA A 117 -5.09 -18.72 -11.07
C ALA A 117 -5.42 -17.26 -11.39
N ARG A 118 -5.07 -16.83 -12.60
CA ARG A 118 -5.42 -15.49 -13.09
C ARG A 118 -6.94 -15.39 -13.27
N MET A 119 -7.59 -14.65 -12.38
CA MET A 119 -9.03 -14.40 -12.41
C MET A 119 -9.32 -12.89 -12.47
N PRO A 120 -10.52 -12.48 -12.95
CA PRO A 120 -10.98 -11.10 -12.75
C PRO A 120 -10.98 -10.71 -11.28
N VAL A 121 -10.64 -9.44 -10.97
CA VAL A 121 -10.57 -8.93 -9.59
C VAL A 121 -11.86 -9.19 -8.81
N SER A 122 -13.02 -9.07 -9.47
CA SER A 122 -14.34 -9.36 -8.87
C SER A 122 -14.46 -10.80 -8.35
N MET A 123 -13.92 -11.77 -9.10
CA MET A 123 -13.92 -13.19 -8.74
C MET A 123 -12.96 -13.46 -7.59
N SER A 124 -11.79 -12.81 -7.59
CA SER A 124 -10.83 -12.94 -6.49
C SER A 124 -11.39 -12.41 -5.18
N ILE A 125 -12.10 -11.26 -5.21
CA ILE A 125 -12.82 -10.73 -4.03
C ILE A 125 -13.91 -11.70 -3.59
N HIS A 126 -14.67 -12.28 -4.53
CA HIS A 126 -15.69 -13.26 -4.20
C HIS A 126 -15.10 -14.49 -3.49
N THR A 127 -13.98 -15.02 -3.97
CA THR A 127 -13.24 -16.12 -3.33
C THR A 127 -12.79 -15.73 -1.91
N LEU A 128 -12.23 -14.53 -1.72
CA LEU A 128 -11.85 -14.02 -0.40
C LEU A 128 -13.05 -13.96 0.55
N CYS A 129 -14.17 -13.37 0.11
CA CYS A 129 -15.38 -13.25 0.92
C CYS A 129 -15.99 -14.62 1.26
N ARG A 130 -15.90 -15.61 0.36
CA ARG A 130 -16.31 -17.00 0.62
C ARG A 130 -15.49 -17.65 1.73
N VAL A 131 -14.17 -17.48 1.69
CA VAL A 131 -13.27 -17.97 2.75
C VAL A 131 -13.60 -17.31 4.08
N PHE A 132 -13.77 -15.99 4.07
CA PHE A 132 -14.17 -15.23 5.25
C PHE A 132 -15.48 -15.73 5.86
N ALA A 133 -16.52 -15.91 5.04
CA ALA A 133 -17.83 -16.32 5.53
C ALA A 133 -17.83 -17.75 6.08
N ALA A 134 -17.19 -18.70 5.37
CA ALA A 134 -17.08 -20.07 5.85
C ALA A 134 -16.24 -20.17 7.14
N ALA A 135 -15.17 -19.37 7.27
CA ALA A 135 -14.36 -19.33 8.49
C ALA A 135 -15.13 -18.69 9.66
N SER A 136 -15.93 -17.66 9.38
CA SER A 136 -16.75 -16.97 10.37
C SER A 136 -17.92 -17.83 10.86
N GLU A 137 -18.53 -18.63 9.98
CA GLU A 137 -19.57 -19.60 10.33
C GLU A 137 -19.02 -20.67 11.29
N LYS A 138 -17.85 -21.24 10.98
CA LYS A 138 -17.15 -22.18 11.86
C LYS A 138 -16.72 -21.57 13.19
N ALA A 139 -16.33 -20.29 13.19
CA ALA A 139 -15.98 -19.55 14.40
C ALA A 139 -17.21 -19.12 15.22
N GLY A 140 -18.42 -19.23 14.66
CA GLY A 140 -19.70 -19.11 15.35
C GLY A 140 -20.28 -17.70 15.47
N PHE A 141 -19.83 -16.73 14.65
CA PHE A 141 -20.28 -15.33 14.79
C PHE A 141 -20.85 -14.66 13.53
N LEU A 142 -20.89 -15.35 12.38
CA LEU A 142 -21.52 -14.84 11.15
C LEU A 142 -22.41 -15.91 10.52
N LYS A 143 -23.69 -15.61 10.32
CA LYS A 143 -24.67 -16.58 9.78
C LYS A 143 -25.44 -16.08 8.54
N ASP A 144 -25.43 -14.77 8.29
CA ASP A 144 -26.35 -14.15 7.32
C ASP A 144 -25.71 -13.82 5.95
N LEU A 145 -24.47 -14.26 5.70
CA LEU A 145 -23.75 -14.03 4.44
C LEU A 145 -23.80 -15.27 3.54
N GLY A 146 -24.44 -15.13 2.37
CA GLY A 146 -24.63 -16.21 1.39
C GLY A 146 -23.91 -15.91 0.07
N PHE A 147 -23.12 -16.88 -0.42
CA PHE A 147 -22.36 -16.80 -1.68
C PHE A 147 -22.77 -17.93 -2.62
N GLU A 148 -23.27 -17.59 -3.82
CA GLU A 148 -23.64 -18.58 -4.84
C GLU A 148 -22.49 -18.84 -5.83
N PHE A 149 -22.15 -20.11 -6.06
CA PHE A 149 -20.93 -20.52 -6.78
C PHE A 149 -21.14 -20.94 -8.25
N TYR A 150 -22.33 -20.76 -8.82
CA TYR A 150 -22.67 -21.36 -10.12
C TYR A 150 -23.21 -20.42 -11.19
N ASP A 151 -23.27 -19.11 -10.92
CA ASP A 151 -23.66 -18.13 -11.93
C ASP A 151 -22.43 -17.41 -12.48
N THR A 152 -22.41 -17.16 -13.79
CA THR A 152 -21.43 -16.30 -14.46
C THR A 152 -21.36 -14.88 -13.86
N ASP A 153 -22.36 -14.51 -13.07
CA ASP A 153 -22.53 -13.21 -12.42
C ASP A 153 -22.18 -13.20 -10.91
N CYS A 154 -21.73 -14.33 -10.33
CA CYS A 154 -21.25 -14.47 -8.93
C CYS A 154 -21.90 -13.49 -7.93
N LYS A 155 -23.20 -13.66 -7.67
CA LYS A 155 -23.95 -12.78 -6.80
C LYS A 155 -23.54 -12.99 -5.35
N ILE A 156 -23.17 -11.90 -4.70
CA ILE A 156 -22.95 -11.85 -3.26
C ILE A 156 -24.26 -11.37 -2.63
N SER A 157 -24.70 -12.04 -1.57
CA SER A 157 -25.93 -11.70 -0.84
C SER A 157 -25.67 -11.65 0.66
N GLY A 158 -26.53 -10.94 1.38
CA GLY A 158 -26.38 -10.68 2.81
C GLY A 158 -25.84 -9.29 3.10
N ASN A 159 -25.65 -9.02 4.39
CA ASN A 159 -25.25 -7.72 4.91
C ASN A 159 -24.04 -7.88 5.82
N PHE A 160 -23.09 -6.95 5.73
CA PHE A 160 -22.00 -6.79 6.69
C PHE A 160 -22.41 -5.77 7.76
N THR A 161 -22.03 -6.03 9.00
CA THR A 161 -21.89 -4.99 10.02
C THR A 161 -20.50 -4.34 9.92
N PRO A 162 -20.27 -3.14 10.49
CA PRO A 162 -18.93 -2.55 10.56
C PRO A 162 -17.92 -3.47 11.27
N GLY A 163 -18.37 -4.21 12.30
CA GLY A 163 -17.56 -5.22 12.97
C GLY A 163 -17.10 -6.34 12.04
N ASP A 164 -18.00 -6.86 11.21
CA ASP A 164 -17.65 -7.90 10.22
C ASP A 164 -16.61 -7.37 9.20
N LEU A 165 -16.78 -6.12 8.76
CA LEU A 165 -15.85 -5.49 7.84
C LEU A 165 -14.46 -5.27 8.45
N ILE A 166 -14.40 -4.89 9.73
CA ILE A 166 -13.14 -4.78 10.49
C ILE A 166 -12.42 -6.14 10.53
N ILE A 167 -13.14 -7.21 10.85
CA ILE A 167 -12.56 -8.57 10.91
C ILE A 167 -12.08 -9.02 9.51
N LEU A 168 -12.84 -8.75 8.45
CA LEU A 168 -12.43 -9.03 7.07
C LEU A 168 -11.15 -8.27 6.69
N LEU A 169 -11.06 -6.99 7.01
CA LEU A 169 -9.89 -6.17 6.74
C LEU A 169 -8.68 -6.64 7.55
N TRP A 170 -8.85 -6.96 8.84
CA TRP A 170 -7.76 -7.55 9.64
C TRP A 170 -7.31 -8.92 9.12
N LEU A 171 -8.22 -9.74 8.59
CA LEU A 171 -7.85 -10.99 7.93
C LEU A 171 -6.96 -10.72 6.72
N CYS A 172 -7.33 -9.76 5.88
CA CYS A 172 -6.54 -9.36 4.71
C CYS A 172 -5.17 -8.78 5.11
N TRP A 173 -5.13 -7.98 6.17
CA TRP A 173 -3.89 -7.48 6.75
C TRP A 173 -2.96 -8.63 7.18
N VAL A 174 -3.48 -9.59 7.94
CA VAL A 174 -2.69 -10.76 8.38
C VAL A 174 -2.19 -11.57 7.20
N MET A 175 -3.05 -11.85 6.21
CA MET A 175 -2.65 -12.55 4.98
C MET A 175 -1.49 -11.83 4.28
N SER A 176 -1.58 -10.50 4.13
CA SER A 176 -0.52 -9.68 3.53
C SER A 176 0.77 -9.68 4.35
N GLN A 177 0.69 -9.64 5.69
CA GLN A 177 1.87 -9.68 6.55
C GLN A 177 2.57 -11.06 6.51
N VAL A 178 1.80 -12.15 6.48
CA VAL A 178 2.34 -13.52 6.40
C VAL A 178 3.06 -13.76 5.09
N THR A 179 2.54 -13.27 3.96
CA THR A 179 3.24 -13.32 2.66
C THR A 179 4.60 -12.64 2.70
N LYS A 180 4.77 -11.58 3.49
CA LYS A 180 6.01 -10.78 3.54
C LYS A 180 7.00 -11.27 4.60
N ARG A 181 6.52 -11.86 5.68
CA ARG A 181 7.30 -12.33 6.83
C ARG A 181 7.46 -13.85 6.81
N VAL A 182 7.68 -14.42 5.64
CA VAL A 182 7.59 -15.87 5.36
C VAL A 182 8.40 -16.79 6.29
N PRO A 183 9.52 -16.40 6.94
CA PRO A 183 10.12 -17.26 7.97
C PRO A 183 9.78 -16.86 9.42
N LEU A 184 9.03 -15.78 9.66
CA LEU A 184 9.10 -15.05 10.93
C LEU A 184 7.99 -15.33 11.95
N PHE A 185 6.88 -15.98 11.61
CA PHE A 185 5.81 -16.20 12.59
C PHE A 185 6.13 -17.43 13.46
N LYS A 186 6.75 -17.19 14.62
CA LYS A 186 6.80 -18.17 15.70
C LYS A 186 5.50 -18.13 16.51
N VAL A 187 5.23 -19.23 17.21
CA VAL A 187 4.02 -19.53 17.99
C VAL A 187 3.72 -18.50 19.10
N GLU A 188 4.62 -17.56 19.39
CA GLU A 188 4.52 -16.58 20.49
C GLU A 188 4.56 -15.11 20.06
N ASP A 189 4.56 -14.80 18.76
CA ASP A 189 4.65 -13.42 18.30
C ASP A 189 3.34 -12.66 18.56
N LYS A 190 3.46 -11.48 19.18
CA LYS A 190 2.32 -10.57 19.33
C LYS A 190 2.02 -9.90 17.99
N LEU A 191 0.76 -9.93 17.57
CA LEU A 191 0.34 -9.31 16.31
C LEU A 191 -0.19 -7.89 16.56
N GLY A 192 0.45 -6.90 15.94
CA GLY A 192 -0.06 -5.53 15.88
C GLY A 192 -1.13 -5.39 14.81
N LEU A 193 -2.33 -4.97 15.20
CA LEU A 193 -3.41 -4.65 14.27
C LEU A 193 -3.36 -3.16 13.90
N PRO A 194 -3.47 -2.80 12.61
CA PRO A 194 -3.48 -1.42 12.19
C PRO A 194 -4.83 -0.77 12.56
N ASP A 195 -4.78 0.52 12.87
CA ASP A 195 -5.97 1.37 12.85
C ASP A 195 -6.50 1.49 11.42
N ILE A 196 -7.71 0.98 11.20
CA ILE A 196 -8.36 0.91 9.88
C ILE A 196 -9.66 1.70 9.84
N ASP A 197 -9.94 2.54 10.84
CA ASP A 197 -11.21 3.26 10.97
C ASP A 197 -11.50 4.10 9.72
N HIS A 198 -10.47 4.75 9.18
CA HIS A 198 -10.57 5.54 7.96
C HIS A 198 -11.00 4.74 6.70
N ILE A 199 -10.62 3.47 6.61
CA ILE A 199 -11.04 2.57 5.52
C ILE A 199 -12.48 2.09 5.77
N VAL A 200 -12.82 1.76 7.02
CA VAL A 200 -14.16 1.28 7.38
C VAL A 200 -15.19 2.39 7.20
N LEU A 201 -14.89 3.62 7.64
CA LEU A 201 -15.73 4.79 7.42
C LEU A 201 -15.91 5.10 5.92
N SER A 202 -14.90 4.82 5.08
CA SER A 202 -15.03 4.93 3.62
C SER A 202 -16.03 3.94 3.04
N ALA A 203 -16.03 2.70 3.53
CA ALA A 203 -17.00 1.70 3.11
C ALA A 203 -18.41 2.12 3.56
N ILE A 204 -18.58 2.54 4.81
CA ILE A 204 -19.86 2.99 5.36
C ILE A 204 -20.40 4.18 4.55
N SER A 205 -19.58 5.23 4.34
CA SER A 205 -19.99 6.44 3.62
C SER A 205 -20.37 6.16 2.16
N THR A 206 -19.76 5.16 1.54
CA THR A 206 -20.04 4.78 0.14
C THR A 206 -21.25 3.86 0.03
N CYS A 207 -21.47 2.98 1.00
CA CYS A 207 -22.48 1.92 0.92
C CYS A 207 -23.85 2.32 1.49
N VAL A 208 -23.90 3.36 2.33
CA VAL A 208 -25.12 3.84 2.99
C VAL A 208 -25.72 4.98 2.18
N GLU A 209 -26.94 4.81 1.68
CA GLU A 209 -27.64 5.81 0.85
C GLU A 209 -28.21 7.01 1.65
N ALA A 210 -28.07 7.00 2.98
CA ALA A 210 -28.65 8.03 3.85
C ALA A 210 -27.95 9.39 3.65
N ARG A 211 -28.76 10.38 3.26
CA ARG A 211 -28.36 11.75 2.91
C ARG A 211 -27.97 12.64 4.10
N ASP A 212 -28.08 12.14 5.32
CA ASP A 212 -27.58 12.88 6.48
C ASP A 212 -26.08 12.65 6.53
N GLU A 213 -25.32 13.73 6.32
CA GLU A 213 -23.89 13.79 6.57
C GLU A 213 -23.64 13.19 7.96
N LEU A 214 -23.22 11.92 8.03
CA LEU A 214 -22.77 11.32 9.27
C LEU A 214 -21.81 12.33 9.88
N LYS A 215 -21.97 12.62 11.18
CA LYS A 215 -21.03 13.48 11.91
C LYS A 215 -19.66 12.78 11.91
N MET A 216 -18.92 12.97 10.81
CA MET A 216 -17.72 12.23 10.43
C MET A 216 -16.56 12.40 11.42
N TRP A 217 -16.69 13.37 12.32
CA TRP A 217 -15.67 13.77 13.27
C TRP A 217 -15.73 13.02 14.61
N ASP A 218 -16.87 12.39 14.95
CA ASP A 218 -17.12 11.88 16.32
C ASP A 218 -17.48 10.38 16.41
N CYS A 219 -17.47 9.62 15.32
CA CYS A 219 -17.89 8.21 15.35
C CYS A 219 -16.70 7.24 15.19
N SER A 220 -16.45 6.40 16.19
CA SER A 220 -15.70 5.16 15.94
C SER A 220 -16.54 4.28 15.03
N ALA A 221 -15.92 3.59 14.07
CA ALA A 221 -16.64 2.76 13.11
C ALA A 221 -17.49 1.66 13.79
N LEU A 222 -17.12 1.26 15.01
CA LEU A 222 -17.84 0.26 15.82
C LEU A 222 -19.12 0.80 16.48
N ASP A 223 -19.27 2.12 16.64
CA ASP A 223 -20.42 2.73 17.30
C ASP A 223 -21.63 2.87 16.36
N LEU A 224 -21.45 2.54 15.08
CA LEU A 224 -22.46 2.71 14.03
C LEU A 224 -23.25 1.40 13.81
N GLU A 225 -24.51 1.38 14.23
CA GLU A 225 -25.43 0.26 14.00
C GLU A 225 -26.02 0.29 12.57
N VAL A 226 -25.18 0.18 11.55
CA VAL A 226 -25.61 0.20 10.14
C VAL A 226 -25.37 -1.14 9.45
N GLN A 227 -26.30 -1.56 8.60
CA GLN A 227 -26.11 -2.73 7.73
C GLN A 227 -25.62 -2.30 6.36
N LEU A 228 -24.54 -2.94 5.90
CA LEU A 228 -23.91 -2.67 4.61
C LEU A 228 -24.23 -3.83 3.65
N PRO A 229 -25.01 -3.60 2.57
CA PRO A 229 -25.28 -4.64 1.59
C PRO A 229 -23.99 -5.19 1.00
N ALA A 230 -23.83 -6.52 0.97
CA ALA A 230 -22.58 -7.15 0.56
C ALA A 230 -22.20 -6.83 -0.91
N GLN A 231 -23.17 -6.56 -1.77
CA GLN A 231 -22.94 -6.09 -3.15
C GLN A 231 -22.33 -4.68 -3.19
N ASN A 232 -22.77 -3.78 -2.30
CA ASN A 232 -22.22 -2.43 -2.21
C ASN A 232 -20.79 -2.47 -1.67
N VAL A 233 -20.53 -3.32 -0.68
CA VAL A 233 -19.17 -3.56 -0.15
C VAL A 233 -18.26 -4.10 -1.27
N HIS A 234 -18.73 -5.07 -2.06
CA HIS A 234 -17.97 -5.60 -3.20
C HIS A 234 -17.63 -4.53 -4.24
N ALA A 235 -18.60 -3.69 -4.61
CA ALA A 235 -18.39 -2.57 -5.51
C ALA A 235 -17.42 -1.52 -4.93
N TRP A 236 -17.50 -1.25 -3.63
CA TRP A 236 -16.57 -0.36 -2.93
C TRP A 236 -15.15 -0.93 -2.94
N ILE A 237 -14.94 -2.22 -2.67
CA ILE A 237 -13.61 -2.86 -2.74
C ILE A 237 -13.02 -2.68 -4.14
N LEU A 238 -13.79 -2.99 -5.19
CA LEU A 238 -13.35 -2.89 -6.58
C LEU A 238 -12.90 -1.47 -6.96
N LYS A 239 -13.60 -0.45 -6.42
CA LYS A 239 -13.35 0.95 -6.74
C LYS A 239 -12.24 1.57 -5.89
N THR A 240 -12.24 1.29 -4.59
CA THR A 240 -11.44 2.04 -3.60
C THR A 240 -10.18 1.30 -3.18
N VAL A 241 -10.26 -0.02 -2.95
CA VAL A 241 -9.16 -0.83 -2.41
C VAL A 241 -9.02 -2.17 -3.15
N PRO A 242 -8.82 -2.16 -4.49
CA PRO A 242 -8.83 -3.37 -5.30
C PRO A 242 -7.73 -4.36 -4.93
N GLY A 243 -6.64 -3.92 -4.28
CA GLY A 243 -5.55 -4.78 -3.81
C GLY A 243 -5.96 -5.81 -2.75
N LEU A 244 -7.13 -5.66 -2.12
CA LEU A 244 -7.68 -6.71 -1.23
C LEU A 244 -7.89 -8.04 -1.95
N ALA A 245 -8.18 -7.98 -3.26
CA ALA A 245 -8.37 -9.16 -4.10
C ALA A 245 -7.15 -10.09 -4.15
N ASP A 246 -5.95 -9.53 -3.95
CA ASP A 246 -4.70 -10.27 -4.05
C ASP A 246 -4.25 -10.86 -2.72
N CYS A 247 -4.79 -10.40 -1.58
CA CYS A 247 -4.34 -10.85 -0.25
C CYS A 247 -4.47 -12.37 -0.07
N PHE A 248 -5.59 -12.96 -0.49
CA PHE A 248 -5.82 -14.39 -0.33
C PHE A 248 -4.94 -15.24 -1.25
N SER A 249 -4.85 -14.88 -2.53
CA SER A 249 -4.06 -15.63 -3.51
C SER A 249 -2.56 -15.56 -3.19
N GLN A 250 -2.06 -14.39 -2.81
CA GLN A 250 -0.68 -14.20 -2.37
C GLN A 250 -0.37 -14.96 -1.07
N TYR A 251 -1.33 -15.04 -0.14
CA TYR A 251 -1.19 -15.83 1.07
C TYR A 251 -1.05 -17.33 0.75
N VAL A 252 -1.97 -17.89 -0.04
CA VAL A 252 -1.93 -19.31 -0.42
C VAL A 252 -0.64 -19.63 -1.18
N HIS A 253 -0.26 -18.80 -2.14
CA HIS A 253 0.96 -18.96 -2.92
C HIS A 253 2.21 -18.95 -2.03
N ALA A 254 2.36 -17.95 -1.15
CA ALA A 254 3.50 -17.84 -0.27
C ALA A 254 3.61 -19.01 0.72
N ARG A 255 2.49 -19.46 1.31
CA ARG A 255 2.49 -20.58 2.25
C ARG A 255 2.90 -21.89 1.58
N ILE A 256 2.44 -22.14 0.35
CA ILE A 256 2.87 -23.32 -0.42
C ILE A 256 4.37 -23.24 -0.72
N GLN A 257 4.88 -22.07 -1.12
CA GLN A 257 6.31 -21.87 -1.36
C GLN A 257 7.17 -22.07 -0.10
N CYS A 258 6.73 -21.61 1.08
CA CYS A 258 7.41 -21.89 2.35
C CYS A 258 7.59 -23.39 2.60
N GLY A 259 6.58 -24.19 2.23
CA GLY A 259 6.64 -25.65 2.37
C GLY A 259 7.83 -26.27 1.62
N SER A 260 8.39 -25.58 0.62
CA SER A 260 9.42 -26.06 -0.31
C SER A 260 10.88 -25.69 0.04
N SER A 261 11.14 -24.80 1.01
CA SER A 261 12.52 -24.38 1.36
C SER A 261 13.30 -25.50 2.07
N GLU A 262 14.61 -25.64 1.79
CA GLU A 262 15.48 -26.69 2.35
C GLU A 262 15.88 -26.43 3.80
N ASP A 263 15.71 -25.20 4.30
CA ASP A 263 15.90 -24.91 5.71
C ASP A 263 14.81 -25.62 6.52
N ASP A 264 15.26 -26.43 7.46
CA ASP A 264 14.54 -27.44 8.20
C ASP A 264 13.11 -27.01 8.64
N LEU A 265 12.27 -28.04 8.82
CA LEU A 265 11.10 -27.98 9.70
C LEU A 265 11.45 -27.52 11.14
N ASP A 266 12.73 -27.32 11.45
CA ASP A 266 13.28 -26.52 12.54
C ASP A 266 13.56 -25.07 12.07
N CYS A 267 12.51 -24.26 11.88
CA CYS A 267 12.65 -22.80 11.83
C CYS A 267 12.85 -22.24 13.26
N SER A 268 13.84 -22.79 13.95
CA SER A 268 14.27 -22.34 15.27
C SER A 268 15.39 -21.33 15.12
N SER A 269 15.07 -20.09 15.48
CA SER A 269 15.97 -19.08 16.09
C SER A 269 16.54 -18.01 15.17
N LEU A 270 15.70 -17.01 14.86
CA LEU A 270 16.08 -15.63 15.09
C LEU A 270 14.94 -14.97 15.87
N LEU A 271 15.19 -14.66 17.13
CA LEU A 271 14.27 -13.89 17.97
C LEU A 271 14.24 -12.48 17.43
N LEU A 272 13.20 -12.13 16.67
CA LEU A 272 12.82 -10.74 16.55
C LEU A 272 11.98 -10.45 17.79
N GLU A 273 12.52 -9.68 18.72
CA GLU A 273 11.64 -8.90 19.58
C GLU A 273 10.82 -8.04 18.63
N CYS A 274 9.55 -8.39 18.43
CA CYS A 274 8.58 -7.42 17.97
C CYS A 274 8.60 -6.32 19.02
N SER A 275 9.37 -5.26 18.77
CA SER A 275 9.18 -4.02 19.48
C SER A 275 7.68 -3.72 19.41
N PRO A 276 7.08 -3.25 20.52
CA PRO A 276 5.67 -2.88 20.52
C PRO A 276 5.39 -2.01 19.29
N PRO A 277 4.17 -2.05 18.71
CA PRO A 277 3.78 -1.05 17.73
C PRO A 277 4.20 0.26 18.35
N MET A 278 5.04 1.03 17.65
CA MET A 278 5.56 2.31 18.13
C MET A 278 4.41 2.96 18.88
N GLU A 279 4.52 2.99 20.22
CA GLU A 279 3.44 3.39 21.12
C GLU A 279 2.80 4.60 20.48
N SER A 280 1.47 4.59 20.30
CA SER A 280 0.60 5.68 19.85
C SER A 280 1.26 7.06 19.89
N ASN A 281 2.21 7.28 18.99
CA ASN A 281 3.02 8.47 18.98
C ASN A 281 2.45 9.20 17.78
N GLU A 282 1.72 10.26 18.09
CA GLU A 282 1.28 11.29 17.16
C GLU A 282 2.43 11.93 16.33
N ALA A 283 3.65 11.36 16.40
CA ALA A 283 4.86 11.79 15.73
C ALA A 283 4.80 11.64 14.20
N HIS A 284 4.06 10.65 13.67
CA HIS A 284 3.98 10.43 12.22
C HIS A 284 2.55 10.49 11.67
N ILE A 285 2.40 11.17 10.53
CA ILE A 285 1.15 11.23 9.76
C ILE A 285 0.92 9.90 9.05
N LEU A 286 1.95 9.26 8.49
CA LEU A 286 1.87 7.94 7.87
C LEU A 286 1.88 6.83 8.93
N THR A 287 0.70 6.46 9.42
CA THR A 287 0.53 5.29 10.29
C THR A 287 0.48 3.99 9.48
N TRP A 288 0.64 2.83 10.12
CA TRP A 288 0.57 1.52 9.44
C TRP A 288 -0.75 1.31 8.70
N GLY A 289 -1.85 1.74 9.30
CA GLY A 289 -3.17 1.67 8.67
C GLY A 289 -3.28 2.52 7.42
N ARG A 290 -2.82 3.78 7.49
CA ARG A 290 -2.85 4.72 6.35
C ARG A 290 -1.96 4.24 5.20
N ALA A 291 -0.76 3.77 5.52
CA ALA A 291 0.14 3.18 4.54
C ALA A 291 -0.44 1.91 3.90
N TRP A 292 -1.09 1.06 4.70
CA TRP A 292 -1.78 -0.11 4.16
C TRP A 292 -2.94 0.30 3.23
N ALA A 293 -3.77 1.26 3.63
CA ALA A 293 -4.85 1.79 2.79
C ALA A 293 -4.34 2.27 1.43
N ILE A 294 -3.26 3.07 1.42
CA ILE A 294 -2.60 3.53 0.19
C ILE A 294 -2.06 2.35 -0.60
N SER A 295 -1.44 1.36 0.03
CA SER A 295 -0.91 0.20 -0.68
C SER A 295 -1.98 -0.61 -1.41
N LEU A 296 -3.22 -0.65 -0.89
CA LEU A 296 -4.35 -1.38 -1.48
C LEU A 296 -4.89 -0.71 -2.75
N THR A 297 -4.56 0.55 -3.02
CA THR A 297 -4.93 1.23 -4.28
C THR A 297 -3.93 0.93 -5.40
N LEU A 298 -2.71 0.53 -5.04
CA LEU A 298 -1.56 0.37 -5.93
C LEU A 298 -1.44 -1.07 -6.44
N ARG A 299 -1.17 -1.23 -7.73
CA ARG A 299 -0.95 -2.55 -8.38
C ARG A 299 0.52 -2.83 -8.75
N SER A 300 1.42 -1.89 -8.47
CA SER A 300 2.85 -1.99 -8.81
C SER A 300 3.70 -2.31 -7.59
N THR A 301 5.02 -2.45 -7.80
CA THR A 301 6.03 -2.55 -6.74
C THR A 301 5.98 -1.40 -5.72
N LEU A 302 5.29 -0.29 -6.04
CA LEU A 302 5.07 0.80 -5.10
C LEU A 302 4.23 0.38 -3.89
N SER A 303 3.32 -0.59 -4.05
CA SER A 303 2.56 -1.15 -2.93
C SER A 303 3.50 -1.76 -1.88
N GLU A 304 4.58 -2.41 -2.32
CA GLU A 304 5.61 -2.98 -1.46
C GLU A 304 6.45 -1.90 -0.80
N GLU A 305 6.88 -0.89 -1.55
CA GLU A 305 7.68 0.23 -1.00
C GLU A 305 6.91 1.01 0.07
N VAL A 306 5.62 1.28 -0.14
CA VAL A 306 4.76 1.94 0.87
C VAL A 306 4.61 1.06 2.12
N LEU A 307 4.44 -0.26 1.95
CA LEU A 307 4.30 -1.18 3.07
C LEU A 307 5.62 -1.48 3.80
N ASN A 308 6.76 -1.34 3.12
CA ASN A 308 8.07 -1.46 3.75
C ASN A 308 8.31 -0.36 4.79
N VAL A 309 7.59 0.76 4.70
CA VAL A 309 7.56 1.80 5.74
C VAL A 309 6.94 1.27 7.04
N CYS A 310 6.02 0.30 6.96
CA CYS A 310 5.28 -0.25 8.10
C CYS A 310 5.98 -1.40 8.82
N VAL A 311 7.12 -1.90 8.30
CA VAL A 311 7.81 -3.06 8.88
C VAL A 311 8.98 -2.56 9.73
N PRO A 312 9.00 -2.83 11.06
CA PRO A 312 10.20 -2.63 11.85
C PRO A 312 11.30 -3.55 11.32
N LYS A 313 12.34 -3.01 10.70
CA LYS A 313 13.54 -3.79 10.34
C LYS A 313 14.39 -3.98 11.60
N ALA A 314 14.83 -5.21 11.84
CA ALA A 314 15.73 -5.58 12.95
C ALA A 314 16.90 -4.59 13.06
N GLU A 315 17.33 -4.29 14.28
CA GLU A 315 18.39 -3.33 14.60
C GLU A 315 19.80 -3.70 14.08
N ASN A 316 19.94 -4.78 13.32
CA ASN A 316 21.20 -5.14 12.69
C ASN A 316 21.17 -4.86 11.20
N LEU A 317 22.21 -4.13 10.77
CA LEU A 317 22.61 -3.77 9.41
C LEU A 317 21.98 -2.45 8.92
N LEU A 318 22.81 -1.41 8.76
CA LEU A 318 23.05 -0.52 7.59
C LEU A 318 21.91 -0.17 6.60
N TYR A 319 20.66 -0.56 6.83
CA TYR A 319 19.51 -0.51 5.92
C TYR A 319 18.46 0.51 6.35
N ARG A 320 18.75 1.31 7.38
CA ARG A 320 17.94 2.47 7.79
C ARG A 320 17.99 3.61 6.76
N GLU A 321 18.84 3.51 5.73
CA GLU A 321 19.04 4.54 4.70
C GLU A 321 18.09 4.41 3.49
N GLN A 322 17.33 3.32 3.37
CA GLN A 322 16.58 3.02 2.14
C GLN A 322 15.20 3.69 2.05
N ILE A 323 14.55 3.99 3.17
CA ILE A 323 13.31 4.77 3.22
C ILE A 323 13.43 5.73 4.41
N ILE A 324 14.11 6.84 4.18
CA ILE A 324 14.14 7.92 5.15
C ILE A 324 12.90 8.78 4.85
N PRO A 325 12.00 9.04 5.82
CA PRO A 325 11.07 10.16 5.67
C PRO A 325 11.92 11.42 5.47
N TRP A 326 11.94 11.93 4.24
CA TRP A 326 12.72 13.11 3.89
C TRP A 326 12.22 14.34 4.63
N TRP A 327 10.94 14.30 5.03
CA TRP A 327 10.28 15.37 5.73
C TRP A 327 9.31 14.79 6.75
N THR A 328 9.46 15.18 8.01
CA THR A 328 8.45 15.05 9.07
C THR A 328 8.33 16.40 9.75
N TRP A 329 7.12 16.94 9.84
CA TRP A 329 6.89 18.15 10.63
C TRP A 329 6.84 17.83 12.13
N SER A 330 7.83 18.31 12.88
CA SER A 330 7.64 19.36 13.91
C SER A 330 8.94 19.72 14.67
N SER A 331 10.02 18.93 14.60
CA SER A 331 11.23 19.19 15.41
C SER A 331 12.58 19.15 14.68
N LEU A 332 12.70 18.50 13.52
CA LEU A 332 14.03 18.15 12.96
C LEU A 332 14.60 19.10 11.89
N HIS A 333 13.80 19.61 10.95
CA HIS A 333 14.34 20.28 9.73
C HIS A 333 13.94 21.76 9.54
N GLY A 334 12.93 22.26 10.24
CA GLY A 334 12.46 23.66 10.16
C GLY A 334 11.37 23.92 9.11
N LYS A 335 10.70 25.08 9.20
CA LYS A 335 9.61 25.49 8.29
C LYS A 335 10.14 26.17 7.02
N GLY A 336 9.42 26.03 5.91
CA GLY A 336 9.65 26.80 4.67
C GLY A 336 10.08 25.99 3.43
N LEU A 337 9.62 26.46 2.27
CA LEU A 337 9.79 25.84 0.96
C LEU A 337 11.25 25.73 0.52
N ASN A 338 12.10 26.69 0.90
CA ASN A 338 13.54 26.61 0.63
C ASN A 338 14.19 25.37 1.27
N ARG A 339 13.77 25.02 2.50
CA ARG A 339 14.27 23.83 3.19
C ARG A 339 13.74 22.57 2.52
N PHE A 340 12.48 22.60 2.08
CA PHE A 340 11.85 21.52 1.33
C PHE A 340 12.64 21.18 0.06
N TRP A 341 12.94 22.17 -0.77
CA TRP A 341 13.75 21.95 -1.97
C TRP A 341 15.15 21.43 -1.66
N SER A 342 15.85 21.97 -0.65
CA SER A 342 17.18 21.47 -0.27
C SER A 342 17.20 19.98 0.11
N ASN A 343 16.06 19.45 0.57
CA ASN A 343 15.94 18.06 0.99
C ASN A 343 15.54 17.13 -0.16
N ILE A 344 14.63 17.55 -1.03
CA ILE A 344 14.04 16.68 -2.08
C ILE A 344 14.73 16.82 -3.44
N GLU A 345 15.44 17.91 -3.68
CA GLU A 345 16.01 18.19 -5.00
C GLU A 345 16.98 17.08 -5.42
N GLY A 346 16.94 16.73 -6.72
CA GLY A 346 17.70 15.63 -7.30
C GLY A 346 17.10 14.24 -7.11
N TYR A 347 16.03 14.08 -6.33
CA TYR A 347 15.33 12.80 -6.24
C TYR A 347 14.52 12.54 -7.51
N SER A 348 14.68 11.35 -8.10
CA SER A 348 14.04 11.01 -9.39
C SER A 348 12.96 9.92 -9.28
N GLY A 349 12.73 9.37 -8.09
CA GLY A 349 11.75 8.32 -7.87
C GLY A 349 10.34 8.82 -7.54
N PRO A 350 9.36 7.91 -7.40
CA PRO A 350 8.03 8.23 -6.90
C PRO A 350 8.06 8.79 -5.47
N MET A 351 7.13 9.70 -5.16
CA MET A 351 7.06 10.35 -3.85
C MET A 351 5.63 10.47 -3.35
N LEU A 352 5.46 10.26 -2.05
CA LEU A 352 4.21 10.48 -1.33
C LEU A 352 4.37 11.68 -0.41
N ILE A 353 3.57 12.73 -0.61
CA ILE A 353 3.43 13.84 0.33
C ILE A 353 2.11 13.71 1.08
N LEU A 354 2.15 13.87 2.39
CA LEU A 354 1.00 13.89 3.27
C LEU A 354 0.89 15.26 3.92
N VAL A 355 -0.31 15.81 3.96
CA VAL A 355 -0.59 17.08 4.61
C VAL A 355 -1.72 16.85 5.60
N SER A 356 -1.45 17.19 6.86
CA SER A 356 -2.47 17.23 7.89
C SER A 356 -2.83 18.68 8.20
N GLY A 357 -4.13 18.96 8.22
CA GLY A 357 -4.69 20.26 8.56
C GLY A 357 -5.80 20.14 9.58
N ASN A 358 -6.23 21.28 10.11
CA ASN A 358 -7.43 21.36 10.94
C ASN A 358 -8.56 22.05 10.17
N SER A 359 -9.80 21.63 10.39
CA SER A 359 -10.96 22.38 9.93
C SER A 359 -11.06 23.73 10.67
N PRO A 360 -11.29 24.85 9.98
CA PRO A 360 -11.42 26.16 10.63
C PRO A 360 -12.65 26.27 11.54
N GLU A 361 -13.63 25.37 11.39
CA GLU A 361 -14.91 25.42 12.13
C GLU A 361 -14.90 24.68 13.48
N VAL A 362 -13.85 23.90 13.79
CA VAL A 362 -13.78 23.06 15.00
C VAL A 362 -12.48 23.35 15.77
N GLU A 363 -12.58 24.07 16.89
CA GLU A 363 -11.44 24.47 17.75
C GLU A 363 -10.82 23.32 18.58
N SER A 364 -11.02 22.06 18.22
CA SER A 364 -10.46 20.89 18.93
C SER A 364 -9.75 19.93 17.99
N SER A 365 -8.96 18.99 18.55
CA SER A 365 -8.28 17.89 17.86
C SER A 365 -9.22 17.00 17.01
N ILE A 366 -10.53 17.19 17.18
CA ILE A 366 -11.64 16.51 16.50
C ILE A 366 -11.77 16.94 15.03
N GLY A 367 -11.25 18.11 14.62
CA GLY A 367 -11.32 18.62 13.24
C GLY A 367 -10.17 18.24 12.31
N ARG A 368 -9.27 17.33 12.75
CA ARG A 368 -8.04 17.00 12.02
C ARG A 368 -8.34 16.12 10.80
N TRP A 369 -7.87 16.57 9.64
CA TRP A 369 -7.93 15.78 8.41
C TRP A 369 -6.52 15.54 7.87
N VAL A 370 -6.41 14.53 7.01
CA VAL A 370 -5.17 14.18 6.31
C VAL A 370 -5.49 13.95 4.84
N ILE A 371 -4.76 14.65 3.97
CA ILE A 371 -4.76 14.41 2.52
C ILE A 371 -3.38 13.95 2.08
N GLY A 372 -3.32 13.26 0.95
CA GLY A 372 -2.07 12.79 0.37
C GLY A 372 -1.99 13.05 -1.12
N VAL A 373 -0.77 13.16 -1.64
CA VAL A 373 -0.50 13.15 -3.07
C VAL A 373 0.64 12.18 -3.34
N LEU A 374 0.38 11.22 -4.22
CA LEU A 374 1.39 10.29 -4.73
C LEU A 374 1.77 10.71 -6.14
N THR A 375 3.05 10.99 -6.38
CA THR A 375 3.60 11.28 -7.71
C THR A 375 4.47 10.13 -8.19
N GLN A 376 4.45 9.85 -9.49
CA GLN A 376 5.31 8.83 -10.10
C GLN A 376 6.75 9.30 -10.38
N GLN A 377 7.07 10.55 -10.03
CA GLN A 377 8.39 11.15 -10.19
C GLN A 377 8.67 12.14 -9.06
N GLY A 378 9.94 12.53 -8.94
CA GLY A 378 10.40 13.55 -8.00
C GLY A 378 9.80 14.92 -8.27
N PHE A 379 9.86 15.80 -7.26
CA PHE A 379 9.43 17.18 -7.39
C PHE A 379 10.50 17.98 -8.13
N GLU A 380 10.04 18.87 -8.99
CA GLU A 380 10.88 19.71 -9.85
C GLU A 380 10.53 21.18 -9.62
N ASN A 381 11.56 22.03 -9.61
CA ASN A 381 11.40 23.46 -9.50
C ASN A 381 11.21 24.05 -10.91
N LYS A 382 9.97 24.03 -11.41
CA LYS A 382 9.58 24.44 -12.78
C LYS A 382 8.42 25.43 -12.76
N ASP A 383 8.55 26.50 -13.54
CA ASP A 383 7.55 27.56 -13.76
C ASP A 383 6.33 27.14 -14.60
N VAL A 384 6.26 25.86 -14.97
CA VAL A 384 5.15 25.21 -15.67
C VAL A 384 4.73 23.94 -14.95
N PHE A 385 3.49 23.50 -15.17
CA PHE A 385 3.04 22.21 -14.68
C PHE A 385 3.92 21.07 -15.20
N TYR A 386 4.20 20.12 -14.32
CA TYR A 386 4.98 18.91 -14.63
C TYR A 386 4.36 17.69 -13.95
N GLY A 387 4.90 16.52 -14.23
CA GLY A 387 4.36 15.23 -13.82
C GLY A 387 3.73 14.47 -14.98
N SER A 388 3.78 13.15 -14.88
CA SER A 388 3.20 12.23 -15.88
C SER A 388 1.97 11.49 -15.37
N SER A 389 1.93 11.20 -14.07
CA SER A 389 0.83 10.53 -13.38
C SER A 389 0.98 10.73 -11.87
N GLY A 390 -0.14 10.64 -11.16
CA GLY A 390 -0.21 10.73 -9.71
C GLY A 390 -1.63 10.55 -9.20
N GLU A 391 -1.81 10.40 -7.90
CA GLU A 391 -3.11 10.19 -7.27
C GLU A 391 -3.26 11.16 -6.10
N LEU A 392 -4.46 11.75 -5.96
CA LEU A 392 -4.82 12.47 -4.75
C LEU A 392 -5.54 11.53 -3.80
N TYR A 393 -5.33 11.73 -2.51
CA TYR A 393 -5.93 10.94 -1.45
C TYR A 393 -6.62 11.85 -0.44
N ALA A 394 -7.86 11.52 -0.09
CA ALA A 394 -8.40 11.83 1.23
C ALA A 394 -8.03 10.64 2.11
N ILE A 395 -7.26 10.83 3.18
CA ILE A 395 -6.73 9.71 3.97
C ILE A 395 -7.49 9.55 5.28
N SER A 396 -7.80 10.67 5.93
CA SER A 396 -8.48 10.69 7.23
C SER A 396 -9.33 11.97 7.33
N PRO A 397 -10.54 11.90 7.89
CA PRO A 397 -11.16 10.74 8.56
C PRO A 397 -11.69 9.65 7.63
N VAL A 398 -11.95 9.94 6.35
CA VAL A 398 -12.53 8.97 5.40
C VAL A 398 -11.59 8.76 4.21
N PHE A 399 -11.24 7.50 3.94
CA PHE A 399 -10.30 7.15 2.89
C PHE A 399 -10.94 7.18 1.49
N HIS A 400 -10.42 8.01 0.59
CA HIS A 400 -10.76 8.00 -0.83
C HIS A 400 -9.53 8.25 -1.69
N VAL A 401 -9.50 7.63 -2.86
CA VAL A 401 -8.47 7.84 -3.88
C VAL A 401 -9.09 8.50 -5.12
N PHE A 402 -8.39 9.49 -5.65
CA PHE A 402 -8.77 10.24 -6.84
C PHE A 402 -7.67 10.11 -7.88
N PRO A 403 -7.75 9.10 -8.76
CA PRO A 403 -6.76 8.92 -9.82
C PRO A 403 -6.91 9.99 -10.91
N PRO A 404 -5.95 10.07 -11.85
CA PRO A 404 -6.02 11.00 -12.98
C PRO A 404 -7.28 10.77 -13.82
N SER A 405 -7.95 11.84 -14.23
CA SER A 405 -9.13 11.76 -15.10
C SER A 405 -8.75 11.53 -16.58
N GLY A 406 -7.50 11.84 -16.95
CA GLY A 406 -6.99 11.81 -18.32
C GLY A 406 -7.35 13.05 -19.17
N LYS A 407 -8.09 14.02 -18.63
CA LYS A 407 -8.51 15.23 -19.37
C LYS A 407 -7.43 16.31 -19.40
N GLU A 408 -6.70 16.50 -18.31
CA GLU A 408 -5.60 17.45 -18.18
C GLU A 408 -4.35 16.77 -17.59
N LYS A 409 -3.19 17.42 -17.74
CA LYS A 409 -1.88 16.91 -17.29
C LYS A 409 -1.23 17.85 -16.25
N ASN A 410 -2.05 18.62 -15.54
CA ASN A 410 -1.60 19.65 -14.61
C ASN A 410 -1.37 19.03 -13.22
N PHE A 411 -0.40 18.11 -13.11
CA PHE A 411 -0.23 17.29 -11.91
C PHE A 411 0.39 18.06 -10.75
N VAL A 412 1.54 18.71 -10.98
CA VAL A 412 2.30 19.44 -9.95
C VAL A 412 2.78 20.78 -10.49
N TYR A 413 2.75 21.81 -9.64
CA TYR A 413 3.27 23.16 -9.94
C TYR A 413 3.89 23.82 -8.71
N SER A 414 5.06 24.47 -8.89
CA SER A 414 5.97 24.86 -7.79
C SER A 414 6.21 26.38 -7.63
N HIS A 415 5.53 27.24 -8.39
CA HIS A 415 5.76 28.70 -8.36
C HIS A 415 4.49 29.52 -8.22
N LEU A 416 4.62 30.78 -7.82
CA LEU A 416 3.53 31.73 -7.88
C LEU A 416 3.33 32.22 -9.31
N HIS A 417 2.10 32.57 -9.67
CA HIS A 417 1.77 33.20 -10.95
C HIS A 417 2.67 34.42 -11.19
N LEU A 418 3.42 34.40 -12.30
CA LEU A 418 4.27 35.51 -12.72
C LEU A 418 3.39 36.76 -12.97
N SER A 419 3.41 37.68 -12.01
CA SER A 419 2.88 39.04 -12.21
C SER A 419 3.91 39.98 -12.86
N SER A 420 5.12 39.50 -13.17
CA SER A 420 6.18 40.34 -13.75
C SER A 420 7.05 39.57 -14.74
N ARG A 421 7.24 40.16 -15.92
CA ARG A 421 7.99 39.63 -17.07
C ARG A 421 9.51 39.79 -16.91
N VAL A 422 10.09 39.23 -15.87
CA VAL A 422 11.56 39.13 -15.76
C VAL A 422 11.95 37.67 -15.81
N TYR A 423 12.72 37.29 -16.83
CA TYR A 423 13.25 35.94 -16.96
C TYR A 423 14.26 35.70 -15.82
N GLU A 424 13.90 34.82 -14.88
CA GLU A 424 14.82 34.27 -13.88
C GLU A 424 15.16 32.82 -14.28
N PRO A 425 16.44 32.48 -14.55
CA PRO A 425 16.85 31.13 -14.95
C PRO A 425 16.56 30.03 -13.91
N ARG A 426 16.44 30.42 -12.63
CA ARG A 426 16.05 29.57 -11.51
C ARG A 426 15.08 30.36 -10.63
N PRO A 427 13.79 30.43 -11.00
CA PRO A 427 12.83 31.17 -10.22
C PRO A 427 12.77 30.57 -8.82
N LYS A 428 12.61 31.42 -7.81
CA LYS A 428 12.40 30.92 -6.45
C LYS A 428 11.06 30.18 -6.43
N PRO A 429 11.01 28.96 -5.90
CA PRO A 429 9.73 28.31 -5.66
C PRO A 429 9.00 29.08 -4.56
N VAL A 430 7.72 29.34 -4.77
CA VAL A 430 6.89 30.17 -3.88
C VAL A 430 5.66 29.40 -3.38
N CYS A 431 5.37 28.24 -3.96
CA CYS A 431 4.30 27.36 -3.49
C CYS A 431 4.57 25.91 -3.90
N LEU A 432 3.74 25.01 -3.41
CA LEU A 432 3.60 23.66 -3.95
C LEU A 432 2.12 23.40 -4.20
N SER A 433 1.77 23.00 -5.42
CA SER A 433 0.37 22.86 -5.80
C SER A 433 0.14 21.66 -6.70
N PHE A 434 -1.09 21.14 -6.65
CA PHE A 434 -1.48 19.90 -7.31
C PHE A 434 -2.85 20.06 -7.97
N GLY A 435 -2.97 19.58 -9.20
CA GLY A 435 -4.24 19.58 -9.95
C GLY A 435 -4.74 20.97 -10.32
N GLY A 436 -5.81 21.02 -11.12
CA GLY A 436 -6.43 22.28 -11.53
C GLY A 436 -5.67 23.05 -12.60
N THR A 437 -5.81 24.36 -12.58
CA THR A 437 -5.17 25.30 -13.52
C THR A 437 -4.48 26.40 -12.73
N MET A 438 -3.58 27.16 -13.36
CA MET A 438 -2.90 28.28 -12.71
C MET A 438 -3.93 29.25 -12.12
N GLY A 439 -3.89 29.44 -10.80
CA GLY A 439 -4.77 30.30 -10.00
C GLY A 439 -5.94 29.56 -9.36
N ASN A 440 -6.22 28.34 -9.82
CA ASN A 440 -7.33 27.51 -9.39
C ASN A 440 -6.88 26.06 -9.18
N GLU A 441 -5.73 25.89 -8.51
CA GLU A 441 -5.18 24.58 -8.19
C GLU A 441 -6.06 23.84 -7.19
N ARG A 442 -6.13 22.52 -7.31
CA ARG A 442 -6.97 21.68 -6.45
C ARG A 442 -6.49 21.70 -5.00
N ILE A 443 -5.18 21.61 -4.84
CA ILE A 443 -4.46 21.78 -3.56
C ILE A 443 -3.38 22.81 -3.80
N PHE A 444 -3.30 23.83 -2.94
CA PHE A 444 -2.25 24.84 -2.95
C PHE A 444 -1.65 24.96 -1.55
N ILE A 445 -0.32 24.88 -1.45
CA ILE A 445 0.45 25.00 -0.21
C ILE A 445 1.35 26.22 -0.33
N ASP A 446 1.34 27.07 0.68
CA ASP A 446 2.12 28.32 0.69
C ASP A 446 3.63 28.11 0.91
N GLU A 447 4.42 29.16 0.70
CA GLU A 447 5.89 29.13 0.83
C GLU A 447 6.39 28.76 2.22
N ASP A 448 5.60 28.99 3.25
CA ASP A 448 5.99 28.75 4.64
C ASP A 448 5.51 27.40 5.19
N PHE A 449 4.73 26.63 4.40
CA PHE A 449 3.96 25.47 4.87
C PHE A 449 3.10 25.82 6.10
N ALA A 450 2.58 27.05 6.14
CA ALA A 450 1.69 27.51 7.19
C ALA A 450 0.22 27.28 6.81
N LYS A 451 -0.10 27.43 5.52
CA LYS A 451 -1.46 27.33 5.00
C LYS A 451 -1.56 26.39 3.82
N VAL A 452 -2.71 25.73 3.74
CA VAL A 452 -3.15 24.94 2.61
C VAL A 452 -4.54 25.42 2.18
N ILE A 453 -4.72 25.55 0.87
CA ILE A 453 -6.01 25.87 0.24
C ILE A 453 -6.47 24.63 -0.51
N VAL A 454 -7.65 24.14 -0.17
CA VAL A 454 -8.30 23.00 -0.81
C VAL A 454 -9.53 23.51 -1.56
N ARG A 455 -9.53 23.42 -2.89
CA ARG A 455 -10.61 23.91 -3.75
C ARG A 455 -11.52 22.79 -4.20
N HIS A 456 -12.79 23.07 -4.52
CA HIS A 456 -13.77 22.07 -4.99
C HIS A 456 -13.37 21.38 -6.30
N HIS A 457 -13.80 20.14 -6.55
CA HIS A 457 -13.28 19.34 -7.68
C HIS A 457 -13.64 19.92 -9.04
N ALA A 458 -14.66 20.77 -9.11
CA ALA A 458 -15.09 21.41 -10.35
C ALA A 458 -14.01 22.31 -10.99
N VAL A 459 -13.04 22.81 -10.20
CA VAL A 459 -11.90 23.58 -10.75
C VAL A 459 -10.79 22.69 -11.30
N ASP A 460 -10.89 21.39 -11.10
CA ASP A 460 -9.85 20.42 -11.42
C ASP A 460 -10.33 19.38 -12.43
N LYS A 461 -9.69 19.38 -13.60
CA LYS A 461 -9.88 18.35 -14.62
C LYS A 461 -8.73 17.36 -14.66
N THR A 462 -7.69 17.51 -13.84
CA THR A 462 -6.56 16.59 -13.79
C THR A 462 -6.94 15.31 -13.05
N TYR A 463 -7.61 15.42 -11.90
CA TYR A 463 -8.01 14.26 -11.08
C TYR A 463 -9.52 13.98 -11.14
N GLN A 464 -9.93 12.82 -10.62
CA GLN A 464 -11.36 12.47 -10.52
C GLN A 464 -12.11 13.34 -9.50
N HIS A 465 -13.44 13.37 -9.65
CA HIS A 465 -14.35 14.20 -8.86
C HIS A 465 -14.49 13.65 -7.43
N GLY A 466 -14.67 14.54 -6.45
CA GLY A 466 -14.96 14.19 -5.06
C GLY A 466 -14.51 15.26 -4.07
N SER A 467 -14.58 14.96 -2.78
CA SER A 467 -14.13 15.85 -1.70
C SER A 467 -12.85 15.32 -1.10
N LEU A 468 -11.86 16.19 -0.89
CA LEU A 468 -10.58 15.84 -0.27
C LEU A 468 -10.62 15.97 1.25
N ILE A 469 -11.49 16.83 1.75
CA ILE A 469 -11.71 17.06 3.18
C ILE A 469 -13.20 16.91 3.50
N PRO A 470 -13.57 16.56 4.75
CA PRO A 470 -14.98 16.50 5.14
C PRO A 470 -15.66 17.86 5.01
N ASN A 471 -16.97 17.84 4.74
CA ASN A 471 -17.81 19.03 4.60
C ASN A 471 -17.29 20.05 3.57
N GLN A 472 -16.53 19.58 2.56
CA GLN A 472 -15.99 20.44 1.52
C GLN A 472 -17.12 20.98 0.62
N GLY A 473 -17.46 22.26 0.81
CA GLY A 473 -18.38 22.98 -0.05
C GLY A 473 -17.80 23.40 -1.41
N PHE A 474 -18.52 24.26 -2.12
CA PHE A 474 -18.08 24.80 -3.42
C PHE A 474 -16.99 25.87 -3.31
N LEU A 475 -16.86 26.51 -2.15
CA LEU A 475 -15.87 27.57 -1.91
C LEU A 475 -14.49 26.97 -1.56
N PRO A 476 -13.39 27.67 -1.88
CA PRO A 476 -12.07 27.32 -1.39
C PRO A 476 -12.04 27.29 0.14
N VAL A 477 -11.50 26.21 0.70
CA VAL A 477 -11.29 26.08 2.15
C VAL A 477 -9.82 26.36 2.44
N GLU A 478 -9.55 27.42 3.19
CA GLU A 478 -8.23 27.71 3.73
C GLU A 478 -8.08 27.07 5.12
N ALA A 479 -6.98 26.36 5.34
CA ALA A 479 -6.71 25.69 6.59
C ALA A 479 -5.25 25.86 7.01
N THR A 480 -5.02 25.82 8.32
CA THR A 480 -3.67 25.79 8.88
C THR A 480 -3.10 24.38 8.79
N ILE A 481 -1.86 24.29 8.29
CA ILE A 481 -1.13 23.03 8.23
C ILE A 481 -0.63 22.68 9.63
N LEU A 482 -1.02 21.51 10.13
CA LEU A 482 -0.53 20.94 11.38
C LEU A 482 0.74 20.13 11.18
N GLY A 483 0.89 19.50 10.01
CA GLY A 483 2.10 18.77 9.67
C GLY A 483 2.14 18.34 8.22
N VAL A 484 3.37 18.14 7.73
CA VAL A 484 3.66 17.61 6.39
C VAL A 484 4.62 16.46 6.53
N GLU A 485 4.43 15.42 5.73
CA GLU A 485 5.39 14.35 5.55
C GLU A 485 5.68 14.09 4.09
N VAL A 486 6.93 13.74 3.77
CA VAL A 486 7.34 13.41 2.40
C VAL A 486 8.17 12.13 2.43
N TRP A 487 7.73 11.16 1.65
CA TRP A 487 8.29 9.82 1.57
C TRP A 487 8.75 9.53 0.14
N GLY A 488 10.00 9.11 -0.02
CA GLY A 488 10.54 8.65 -1.31
C GLY A 488 10.34 7.15 -1.47
N LEU A 489 9.69 6.72 -2.55
CA LEU A 489 9.26 5.34 -2.82
C LEU A 489 9.98 4.71 -4.04
N GLY A 490 11.17 5.22 -4.38
CA GLY A 490 11.98 4.79 -5.52
C GLY A 490 13.12 3.84 -5.14
N GLY A 491 13.17 3.46 -3.86
CA GLY A 491 14.18 2.58 -3.29
C GLY A 491 15.61 3.12 -3.39
N GLU A 492 16.57 2.21 -3.23
CA GLU A 492 18.00 2.54 -3.10
C GLU A 492 18.58 3.22 -4.35
N LYS A 493 18.09 2.85 -5.54
CA LYS A 493 18.59 3.41 -6.80
C LYS A 493 18.33 4.92 -6.87
N SER A 494 17.10 5.35 -6.58
CA SER A 494 16.74 6.77 -6.58
C SER A 494 17.48 7.54 -5.49
N LYS A 495 17.68 6.93 -4.32
CA LYS A 495 18.45 7.52 -3.23
C LYS A 495 19.92 7.77 -3.61
N ARG A 496 20.60 6.78 -4.20
CA ARG A 496 21.99 6.92 -4.68
C ARG A 496 22.14 8.03 -5.73
N VAL A 497 21.19 8.12 -6.66
CA VAL A 497 21.18 9.20 -7.69
C VAL A 497 21.07 10.57 -7.03
N GLN A 498 20.21 10.70 -6.03
CA GLN A 498 20.07 11.96 -5.30
C GLN A 498 21.32 12.30 -4.47
N ASP A 499 21.94 11.33 -3.79
CA ASP A 499 23.15 11.59 -3.01
C ASP A 499 24.32 12.02 -3.91
N MET A 500 24.41 11.46 -5.12
CA MET A 500 25.35 11.94 -6.15
C MET A 500 25.04 13.36 -6.60
N TYR A 501 23.76 13.69 -6.78
CA TYR A 501 23.31 15.04 -7.12
C TYR A 501 23.67 16.05 -6.01
N LYS A 502 23.36 15.73 -4.75
CA LYS A 502 23.67 16.60 -3.60
C LYS A 502 25.17 16.82 -3.43
N LYS A 503 25.98 15.76 -3.51
CA LYS A 503 27.45 15.89 -3.48
C LYS A 503 27.96 16.80 -4.58
N ARG A 504 27.38 16.72 -5.79
CA ARG A 504 27.72 17.62 -6.90
C ARG A 504 27.39 19.08 -6.58
N GLU A 505 26.18 19.36 -6.10
CA GLU A 505 25.77 20.72 -5.74
C GLU A 505 26.56 21.28 -4.55
N GLU A 506 26.93 20.45 -3.57
CA GLU A 506 27.81 20.82 -2.46
C GLU A 506 29.20 21.22 -2.97
N MET A 507 29.81 20.41 -3.84
CA MET A 507 31.10 20.75 -4.47
C MET A 507 31.03 22.09 -5.23
N PHE A 508 29.97 22.31 -6.00
CA PHE A 508 29.78 23.59 -6.71
C PHE A 508 29.56 24.76 -5.73
N THR A 509 28.85 24.54 -4.63
CA THR A 509 28.61 25.56 -3.62
C THR A 509 29.89 25.92 -2.88
N GLU A 510 30.73 24.94 -2.54
CA GLU A 510 32.04 25.16 -1.93
C GLU A 510 32.99 25.90 -2.86
N GLN A 511 33.01 25.53 -4.14
CA GLN A 511 33.80 26.26 -5.15
C GLN A 511 33.33 27.71 -5.23
N ARG A 512 32.02 27.97 -5.34
CA ARG A 512 31.47 29.35 -5.35
C ARG A 512 31.79 30.15 -4.08
N ARG A 513 31.89 29.50 -2.91
CA ARG A 513 32.29 30.15 -1.65
C ARG A 513 33.78 30.49 -1.59
N LYS A 514 34.63 29.73 -2.30
CA LYS A 514 36.10 29.92 -2.35
C LYS A 514 36.56 30.87 -3.45
N VAL A 515 35.69 31.19 -4.41
CA VAL A 515 35.94 32.13 -5.51
C VAL A 515 36.01 33.56 -4.96
N ASP A 516 37.23 34.11 -4.90
CA ASP A 516 37.48 35.49 -4.51
C ASP A 516 37.24 36.42 -5.71
N LEU A 517 36.22 37.27 -5.65
CA LEU A 517 35.75 38.14 -6.75
C LEU A 517 36.84 39.07 -7.32
N LYS A 518 37.93 39.28 -6.58
CA LYS A 518 39.06 40.13 -6.98
C LYS A 518 40.02 39.48 -7.98
N THR A 519 39.96 38.16 -8.15
CA THR A 519 40.90 37.41 -8.99
C THR A 519 40.44 37.30 -10.45
N PHE A 520 39.20 37.68 -10.75
CA PHE A 520 38.57 37.48 -12.06
C PHE A 520 38.54 38.76 -12.88
N ALA A 521 39.70 39.16 -13.42
CA ALA A 521 39.81 40.26 -14.37
C ALA A 521 39.60 39.82 -15.85
N SER A 522 39.57 38.51 -16.12
CA SER A 522 39.45 37.95 -17.48
C SER A 522 38.37 36.86 -17.56
N TRP A 523 37.69 36.76 -18.72
CA TRP A 523 36.71 35.70 -19.02
C TRP A 523 37.32 34.30 -18.95
N GLU A 524 38.63 34.16 -19.13
CA GLU A 524 39.32 32.87 -19.06
C GLU A 524 39.35 32.28 -17.66
N ASP A 525 39.27 33.14 -16.66
CA ASP A 525 39.24 32.76 -15.26
C ASP A 525 37.79 32.65 -14.74
N SER A 526 36.78 33.09 -15.50
CA SER A 526 35.39 33.14 -15.03
C SER A 526 34.89 31.78 -14.51
N PRO A 527 34.18 31.76 -13.36
CA PRO A 527 33.58 30.53 -12.82
C PRO A 527 32.71 29.78 -13.83
N GLU A 528 32.07 30.50 -14.75
CA GLU A 528 31.20 29.93 -15.79
C GLU A 528 31.99 29.13 -16.84
N LYS A 529 33.17 29.61 -17.26
CA LYS A 529 34.05 28.90 -18.20
C LYS A 529 34.64 27.65 -17.53
N MET A 530 35.05 27.77 -16.26
CA MET A 530 35.58 26.64 -15.50
C MET A 530 34.54 25.53 -15.29
N MET A 531 33.26 25.90 -15.05
CA MET A 531 32.16 24.95 -14.99
C MET A 531 31.87 24.28 -16.35
N MET A 532 31.98 25.02 -17.46
CA MET A 532 31.79 24.47 -18.82
C MET A 532 32.89 23.46 -19.21
N ASP A 533 34.13 23.73 -18.80
CA ASP A 533 35.29 22.86 -19.03
C ASP A 533 35.19 21.55 -18.22
N MET A 534 34.66 21.59 -16.99
CA MET A 534 34.45 20.39 -16.17
C MET A 534 33.30 19.49 -16.66
N ILE A 535 32.27 20.08 -17.26
CA ILE A 535 31.14 19.33 -17.84
C ILE A 535 31.58 18.62 -19.12
N SER A 536 32.51 19.22 -19.85
CA SER A 536 33.01 18.66 -21.12
C SER A 536 34.07 17.57 -20.91
N ASP A 537 34.89 17.60 -19.85
CA ASP A 537 35.79 16.49 -19.49
C ASP A 537 36.03 16.36 -17.96
N PRO A 538 35.28 15.48 -17.26
CA PRO A 538 35.33 15.35 -15.81
C PRO A 538 36.61 14.67 -15.27
N ASN A 539 37.46 14.12 -16.13
CA ASN A 539 38.71 13.46 -15.73
C ASN A 539 39.96 14.31 -16.00
N SER A 540 39.80 15.53 -16.52
CA SER A 540 40.95 16.39 -16.81
C SER A 540 41.58 16.94 -15.52
N VAL A 541 42.80 16.50 -15.22
CA VAL A 541 43.59 16.99 -14.07
C VAL A 541 44.19 18.34 -14.44
N ARG A 542 43.69 19.44 -13.86
CA ARG A 542 44.41 20.72 -13.86
C ARG A 542 45.20 20.85 -12.56
N ARG A 543 46.51 21.10 -12.69
CA ARG A 543 47.42 21.37 -11.57
C ARG A 543 47.01 22.68 -10.90
N GLU A 544 46.83 22.65 -9.59
CA GLU A 544 46.90 23.85 -8.75
C GLU A 544 48.36 24.32 -8.74
N ASP A 545 48.70 25.33 -9.53
CA ASP A 545 49.90 26.12 -9.27
C ASP A 545 49.51 27.22 -8.27
N ARG A 546 50.20 27.19 -7.12
CA ARG A 546 49.99 28.02 -5.92
C ARG A 546 50.26 29.51 -6.15
#